data_AF-A0A0F8P384-F1
#
_entry.id   AF-A0A0F8P384-F1
#
_cell.length_a   1.000
_cell.length_b   1.000
_cell.length_c   1.000
_cell.angle_alpha   90.00
_cell.angle_beta   90.00
_cell.angle_gamma   90.00
#
_symmetry.space_group_name_H-M   'P 1'
#
loop_
_entity.id
_entity.type
_entity.pdbx_description
1 polymer ?
#
loop_
_entity_poly.entity_id
_entity_poly.type
_entity_poly.pdbx_seq_one_letter_code
_entity_poly.pdbx_strand_id
1 'polypeptide(L)'
;TRARILLLSNQQTEITEIVKILGISRSTTLNIRKRYLDEGLPNALFDKSRSGQPIKYTEKHVAEVIALACSSSPDGSKRWSLSLLTEELRKKEGFETIGKESVRLILKKAKLNLG
;
A
#
# COMPACT_ATOMS: atom_id res chain seq x y z
N THR A 1 -9.64 22.85 4.73
CA THR A 1 -8.62 23.86 5.13
C THR A 1 -7.77 24.37 3.97
N ARG A 2 -7.20 23.52 3.11
CA ARG A 2 -6.36 23.93 1.96
C ARG A 2 -7.01 24.96 1.03
N ALA A 3 -8.27 24.73 0.63
CA ALA A 3 -9.04 25.68 -0.18
C ALA A 3 -9.18 27.05 0.49
N ARG A 4 -9.42 27.10 1.81
CA ARG A 4 -9.55 28.36 2.57
C ARG A 4 -8.23 29.13 2.63
N ILE A 5 -7.10 28.42 2.73
CA ILE A 5 -5.77 29.05 2.65
C ILE A 5 -5.61 29.75 1.31
N LEU A 6 -5.92 29.09 0.19
CA LEU A 6 -5.79 29.67 -1.14
C LEU A 6 -6.78 30.82 -1.36
N LEU A 7 -8.01 30.71 -0.85
CA LEU A 7 -9.01 31.79 -0.94
C LEU A 7 -8.55 33.06 -0.21
N LEU A 8 -8.10 32.94 1.04
CA LEU A 8 -7.58 34.08 1.81
C LEU A 8 -6.28 34.63 1.20
N SER A 9 -5.46 33.74 0.61
CA SER A 9 -4.27 34.14 -0.12
C SER A 9 -4.60 35.00 -1.34
N ASN A 10 -5.66 34.65 -2.07
CA ASN A 10 -6.17 35.41 -3.21
C ASN A 10 -6.76 36.77 -2.79
N GLN A 11 -7.31 36.85 -1.57
CA GLN A 11 -7.76 38.10 -0.94
C GLN A 11 -6.60 38.93 -0.36
N GLN A 12 -5.35 38.64 -0.73
CA GLN A 12 -4.15 39.34 -0.26
C GLN A 12 -3.99 39.35 1.28
N THR A 13 -4.59 38.37 1.98
CA THR A 13 -4.44 38.26 3.42
C THR A 13 -3.02 37.78 3.78
N GLU A 14 -2.41 38.48 4.74
CA GLU A 14 -1.09 38.16 5.27
C GLU A 14 -1.05 36.76 5.91
N ILE A 15 0.08 36.07 5.78
CA ILE A 15 0.22 34.68 6.26
C ILE A 15 -0.04 34.57 7.77
N THR A 16 0.42 35.56 8.54
CA THR A 16 0.23 35.64 10.00
C THR A 16 -1.25 35.71 10.36
N GLU A 17 -2.05 36.42 9.56
CA GLU A 17 -3.49 36.55 9.76
C GLU A 17 -4.24 35.30 9.32
N ILE A 18 -3.87 34.68 8.20
CA ILE A 18 -4.42 33.38 7.77
C ILE A 18 -4.20 32.31 8.84
N VAL A 19 -3.01 32.29 9.46
CA VAL A 19 -2.65 31.37 10.55
C VAL A 19 -3.59 31.57 11.75
N LYS A 20 -3.86 32.82 12.14
CA LYS A 20 -4.80 33.14 13.23
C LYS A 20 -6.22 32.74 12.89
N ILE A 21 -6.72 33.13 11.70
CA ILE A 21 -8.09 32.86 11.24
C ILE A 21 -8.38 31.35 11.16
N LEU A 22 -7.41 30.55 10.70
CA LEU A 22 -7.61 29.12 10.45
C LEU A 22 -7.10 28.22 11.59
N GLY A 23 -6.36 28.76 12.57
CA GLY A 23 -5.78 27.99 13.67
C GLY A 23 -4.77 26.93 13.20
N ILE A 24 -3.97 27.22 12.16
CA ILE A 24 -3.01 26.28 11.56
C ILE A 24 -1.58 26.79 11.67
N SER A 25 -0.60 25.89 11.51
CA SER A 25 0.81 26.32 11.51
C SER A 25 1.15 27.19 10.29
N ARG A 26 2.08 28.13 10.48
CA ARG A 26 2.67 28.93 9.39
C ARG A 26 3.26 28.06 8.29
N SER A 27 3.91 26.96 8.66
CA SER A 27 4.47 25.99 7.70
C SER A 27 3.41 25.36 6.80
N THR A 28 2.23 25.03 7.35
CA THR A 28 1.11 24.48 6.55
C THR A 28 0.66 25.48 5.50
N THR A 29 0.44 26.75 5.89
CA THR A 29 0.04 27.83 4.97
C THR A 29 1.05 28.00 3.83
N LEU A 30 2.35 28.06 4.16
CA LEU A 30 3.42 28.21 3.18
C LEU A 30 3.51 27.00 2.24
N ASN A 31 3.44 25.78 2.76
CA ASN A 31 3.53 24.56 1.96
C ASN A 31 2.37 24.45 0.97
N ILE A 32 1.16 24.86 1.36
CA ILE A 32 -0.01 24.87 0.46
C ILE A 32 0.12 25.96 -0.62
N ARG A 33 0.58 27.17 -0.26
CA ARG A 33 0.86 28.23 -1.26
C ARG A 33 1.92 27.79 -2.25
N LYS A 34 3.02 27.21 -1.76
CA LYS A 34 4.09 26.67 -2.60
C LYS A 34 3.56 25.58 -3.54
N ARG A 35 2.83 24.59 -3.01
CA ARG A 35 2.26 23.51 -3.83
C ARG A 35 1.31 24.04 -4.92
N TYR A 36 0.55 25.09 -4.65
CA TYR A 36 -0.28 25.75 -5.66
C TYR A 36 0.54 26.38 -6.78
N LEU A 37 1.62 27.10 -6.43
CA LEU A 37 2.49 27.73 -7.42
C LEU A 37 3.28 26.70 -8.24
N ASP A 38 3.79 25.65 -7.60
CA ASP A 38 4.65 24.66 -8.23
C ASP A 38 3.87 23.59 -9.01
N GLU A 39 2.69 23.17 -8.51
CA GLU A 39 1.97 21.99 -9.00
C GLU A 39 0.52 22.28 -9.43
N GLY A 40 0.04 23.52 -9.27
CA GLY A 40 -1.30 23.94 -9.65
C GLY A 40 -2.41 23.61 -8.63
N LEU A 41 -3.63 24.09 -8.95
CA LEU A 41 -4.78 24.00 -8.05
C LEU A 41 -5.18 22.58 -7.63
N PRO A 42 -5.27 21.59 -8.54
CA PRO A 42 -5.70 20.25 -8.15
C PRO A 42 -4.75 19.61 -7.14
N ASN A 43 -3.44 19.75 -7.35
CA ASN A 43 -2.42 19.20 -6.46
C ASN A 43 -2.34 19.94 -5.12
N ALA A 44 -2.64 21.24 -5.10
CA ALA A 44 -2.73 22.01 -3.87
C ALA A 44 -3.94 21.62 -3.01
N LEU A 45 -5.05 21.22 -3.63
CA LEU A 45 -6.29 20.85 -2.94
C LEU A 45 -6.29 19.39 -2.50
N PHE A 46 -5.93 18.49 -3.39
CA PHE A 46 -6.08 17.04 -3.20
C PHE A 46 -4.74 16.39 -2.87
N ASP A 47 -4.78 15.29 -2.12
CA ASP A 47 -3.60 14.46 -1.94
C ASP A 47 -3.34 13.63 -3.19
N LYS A 48 -2.06 13.41 -3.49
CA LYS A 48 -1.66 12.44 -4.51
C LYS A 48 -2.11 11.05 -4.09
N SER A 49 -2.43 10.21 -5.08
CA SER A 49 -2.68 8.81 -4.82
C SER A 49 -1.49 8.20 -4.08
N ARG A 50 -1.76 7.48 -2.98
CA ARG A 50 -0.72 6.79 -2.23
C ARG A 50 -0.30 5.57 -3.06
N SER A 51 1.00 5.40 -3.28
CA SER A 51 1.55 4.24 -4.02
C SER A 51 1.27 2.89 -3.36
N GLY A 52 0.80 2.89 -2.10
CA GLY A 52 0.59 1.69 -1.32
C GLY A 52 1.90 0.97 -0.98
N GLN A 53 1.78 -0.18 -0.32
CA GLN A 53 2.91 -1.07 -0.11
C GLN A 53 3.26 -1.76 -1.44
N PRO A 54 4.54 -1.84 -1.83
CA PRO A 54 4.93 -2.54 -3.05
C PRO A 54 4.49 -4.01 -3.00
N ILE A 55 4.14 -4.55 -4.16
CA ILE A 55 3.73 -5.94 -4.30
C ILE A 55 4.94 -6.84 -3.96
N LYS A 56 4.81 -7.64 -2.90
CA LYS A 56 5.89 -8.52 -2.43
C LYS A 56 6.10 -9.77 -3.29
N TYR A 57 5.02 -10.32 -3.87
CA TYR A 57 5.07 -11.53 -4.69
C TYR A 57 4.59 -11.23 -6.11
N THR A 58 5.45 -11.50 -7.09
CA THR A 58 5.14 -11.33 -8.50
C THR A 58 4.14 -12.38 -8.97
N GLU A 59 3.63 -12.23 -10.20
CA GLU A 59 2.78 -13.25 -10.82
C GLU A 59 3.47 -14.61 -10.93
N LYS A 60 4.79 -14.62 -11.17
CA LYS A 60 5.61 -15.84 -11.18
C LYS A 60 5.61 -16.52 -9.81
N HIS A 61 5.83 -15.75 -8.75
CA HIS A 61 5.77 -16.29 -7.38
C HIS A 61 4.36 -16.85 -7.07
N VAL A 62 3.31 -16.16 -7.49
CA VAL A 62 1.93 -16.64 -7.31
C VAL A 62 1.69 -17.96 -8.05
N ALA A 63 2.13 -18.08 -9.30
CA ALA A 63 2.01 -19.30 -10.08
C ALA A 63 2.74 -20.47 -9.43
N GLU A 64 3.92 -20.22 -8.87
CA GLU A 64 4.70 -21.25 -8.18
C GLU A 64 4.03 -21.76 -6.89
N VAL A 65 3.44 -20.86 -6.10
CA VAL A 65 2.66 -21.24 -4.91
C VAL A 65 1.48 -22.13 -5.30
N ILE A 66 0.77 -21.77 -6.38
CA ILE A 66 -0.36 -22.54 -6.90
C ILE A 66 0.10 -23.91 -7.41
N ALA A 67 1.19 -23.96 -8.18
CA ALA A 67 1.74 -25.20 -8.71
C ALA A 67 2.15 -26.16 -7.58
N LEU A 68 2.79 -25.65 -6.53
CA LEU A 68 3.14 -26.45 -5.37
C LEU A 68 1.89 -27.00 -4.66
N ALA A 69 0.89 -26.16 -4.44
CA ALA A 69 -0.37 -26.57 -3.81
C ALA A 69 -1.16 -27.63 -4.61
N CYS A 70 -1.04 -27.62 -5.94
CA CYS A 70 -1.68 -28.60 -6.82
C CYS A 70 -0.85 -29.89 -7.01
N SER A 71 0.39 -29.93 -6.53
CA SER A 71 1.26 -31.10 -6.61
C SER A 71 0.97 -32.13 -5.52
N SER A 72 1.52 -33.33 -5.64
CA SER A 72 1.45 -34.35 -4.59
C SER A 72 2.15 -33.89 -3.32
N SER A 73 1.47 -34.05 -2.19
CA SER A 73 2.05 -33.78 -0.86
C SER A 73 3.25 -34.69 -0.60
N PRO A 74 4.30 -34.23 0.10
CA PRO A 74 5.44 -35.05 0.46
C PRO A 74 5.04 -36.22 1.38
N ASP A 75 5.91 -37.23 1.41
CA ASP A 75 5.72 -38.47 2.16
C ASP A 75 5.44 -38.20 3.65
N GLY A 76 4.53 -38.96 4.24
CA GLY A 76 4.06 -38.74 5.61
C GLY A 76 2.93 -37.71 5.78
N SER A 77 2.45 -37.06 4.71
CA SER A 77 1.28 -36.17 4.76
C SER A 77 0.22 -36.54 3.72
N LYS A 78 -1.04 -36.73 4.16
CA LYS A 78 -2.16 -37.04 3.24
C LYS A 78 -2.56 -35.87 2.34
N ARG A 79 -2.26 -34.62 2.73
CA ARG A 79 -2.63 -33.39 2.02
C ARG A 79 -1.71 -32.25 2.39
N TRP A 80 -1.61 -31.26 1.50
CA TRP A 80 -0.99 -29.97 1.81
C TRP A 80 -1.76 -29.25 2.92
N SER A 81 -1.06 -28.92 4.01
CA SER A 81 -1.53 -27.92 4.98
C SER A 81 -0.88 -26.58 4.68
N LEU A 82 -1.52 -25.48 5.09
CA LEU A 82 -0.92 -24.14 4.96
C LEU A 82 0.44 -24.03 5.66
N SER A 83 0.64 -24.74 6.78
CA SER A 83 1.92 -24.75 7.49
C SER A 83 2.99 -25.45 6.66
N LEU A 84 2.67 -26.64 6.14
CA LEU A 84 3.60 -27.43 5.33
C LEU A 84 3.98 -26.69 4.03
N LEU A 85 3.01 -26.07 3.35
CA LEU A 85 3.28 -25.24 2.18
C LEU A 85 4.18 -24.06 2.50
N THR A 86 3.97 -23.40 3.64
CA THR A 86 4.78 -22.25 4.03
C THR A 86 6.23 -22.67 4.26
N GLU A 87 6.44 -23.77 4.98
CA GLU A 87 7.79 -24.28 5.24
C GLU A 87 8.50 -24.77 3.96
N GLU A 88 7.79 -25.46 3.06
CA GLU A 88 8.38 -25.85 1.77
C GLU A 88 8.67 -24.65 0.87
N LEU A 89 7.80 -23.65 0.83
CA LEU A 89 8.04 -22.44 0.04
C LEU A 89 9.25 -21.66 0.55
N ARG A 90 9.45 -21.55 1.87
CA ARG A 90 10.60 -20.84 2.44
C ARG A 90 11.97 -21.41 2.04
N LYS A 91 12.03 -22.66 1.59
CA LYS A 91 13.26 -23.29 1.09
C LYS A 91 13.60 -22.85 -0.34
N LYS A 92 12.69 -22.18 -1.03
CA LYS A 92 12.87 -21.72 -2.41
C LYS A 92 13.29 -20.25 -2.45
N GLU A 93 14.09 -19.92 -3.46
CA GLU A 93 14.54 -18.55 -3.71
C GLU A 93 13.34 -17.60 -3.91
N GLY A 94 13.32 -16.48 -3.19
CA GLY A 94 12.27 -15.46 -3.29
C GLY A 94 11.09 -15.64 -2.34
N PHE A 95 11.11 -16.68 -1.51
CA PHE A 95 10.04 -17.01 -0.55
C PHE A 95 10.50 -17.11 0.90
N GLU A 96 11.74 -16.75 1.22
CA GLU A 96 12.39 -16.90 2.52
C GLU A 96 11.57 -16.25 3.65
N THR A 97 10.85 -15.17 3.33
CA THR A 97 10.03 -14.41 4.27
C THR A 97 8.53 -14.58 4.03
N ILE A 98 8.11 -15.65 3.32
CA ILE A 98 6.70 -15.94 3.13
C ILE A 98 6.06 -16.41 4.44
N GLY A 99 4.89 -15.83 4.72
CA GLY A 99 4.07 -16.17 5.87
C GLY A 99 2.84 -16.95 5.44
N LYS A 100 2.29 -17.71 6.38
CA LYS A 100 1.07 -18.51 6.21
C LYS A 100 -0.10 -17.71 5.62
N GLU A 101 -0.25 -16.44 6.03
CA GLU A 101 -1.32 -15.58 5.52
C GLU A 101 -1.10 -15.18 4.05
N SER A 102 0.14 -14.96 3.61
CA SER A 102 0.42 -14.70 2.20
C SER A 102 0.05 -15.91 1.34
N VAL A 103 0.44 -17.12 1.77
CA VAL A 103 0.08 -18.37 1.09
C VAL A 103 -1.44 -18.52 1.02
N ARG A 104 -2.14 -18.33 2.14
CA ARG A 104 -3.61 -18.43 2.20
C ARG A 104 -4.29 -17.42 1.27
N LEU A 105 -3.85 -16.16 1.24
CA LEU A 105 -4.42 -15.13 0.37
C LEU A 105 -4.18 -15.43 -1.12
N ILE A 106 -2.99 -15.95 -1.46
CA ILE A 106 -2.66 -16.37 -2.83
C ILE A 106 -3.59 -17.50 -3.28
N LEU A 107 -3.73 -18.55 -2.47
CA LEU A 107 -4.59 -19.69 -2.78
C LEU A 107 -6.07 -19.32 -2.83
N LYS A 108 -6.53 -18.46 -1.90
CA LYS A 108 -7.90 -17.93 -1.90
C LYS A 108 -8.23 -17.19 -3.19
N LYS A 109 -7.31 -16.34 -3.69
CA LYS A 109 -7.48 -15.65 -4.98
C LYS A 109 -7.56 -16.64 -6.16
N ALA A 110 -6.84 -17.75 -6.08
CA ALA A 110 -6.89 -18.84 -7.04
C ALA A 110 -8.08 -19.81 -6.84
N LYS A 111 -8.99 -19.54 -5.89
CA LYS A 111 -10.12 -20.40 -5.51
C LYS A 111 -9.71 -21.81 -5.01
N LEU A 112 -8.47 -21.96 -4.55
CA LEU A 112 -7.98 -23.18 -3.92
C LEU A 112 -8.21 -23.10 -2.40
N ASN A 113 -9.08 -23.96 -1.88
CA ASN A 113 -9.34 -24.08 -0.45
C ASN A 113 -8.64 -25.33 0.09
N LEU A 114 -7.42 -25.14 0.59
CA LEU A 114 -6.74 -26.16 1.40
C LEU A 114 -7.20 -25.94 2.85
N GLY A 115 -8.25 -26.65 3.23
CA GLY A 115 -8.96 -26.52 4.52
C GLY A 115 -8.05 -26.54 5.75
#